data_AF-S4P5Q4-F1
#
_entry.id   AF-S4P5Q4-F1
#
_cell.length_a   1.000
_cell.length_b   1.000
_cell.length_c   1.000
_cell.angle_alpha   90.00
_cell.angle_beta   90.00
_cell.angle_gamma   90.00
#
_symmetry.space_group_name_H-M   'P 1'
#
loop_
_entity.id
_entity.type
_entity.pdbx_description
1 polymer ?
#
loop_
_entity_poly.entity_id
_entity_poly.type
_entity_poly.pdbx_seq_one_letter_code
_entity_poly.pdbx_strand_id
1 'polypeptide(L)'
;MSFDPKMRGLTLSNSDTIRSAHNSMSQPTLFEFDPKLVTKEEDAFHFIGYMPINGRLYELDGLRNGPIDHGPIAAEQDWLDVVRPIILKRIKTYLDDEIHFNLMALVSDRKMVYERQIYELTDVSQICRMDTEDVENEIRRLQMLIEFEDTKMMRYQQELARRRHNYLPFIITLLQILAEEKKLLPLYEKAKERALKKEAKKIKAK
;
A
#
# COMPACT_ATOMS: atom_id res chain seq x y z
N MET A 1 30.82 13.22 -9.89
CA MET A 1 31.11 11.94 -9.21
C MET A 1 29.79 11.23 -9.00
N SER A 2 29.63 10.02 -9.53
CA SER A 2 28.42 9.20 -9.36
C SER A 2 28.67 8.18 -8.27
N PHE A 3 27.75 8.06 -7.31
CA PHE A 3 27.83 7.02 -6.29
C PHE A 3 27.59 5.63 -6.91
N ASP A 4 28.33 4.64 -6.43
CA ASP A 4 28.07 3.23 -6.70
C ASP A 4 26.76 2.78 -5.99
N PRO A 5 26.17 1.63 -6.35
CA PRO A 5 24.90 1.19 -5.77
C PRO A 5 24.93 1.09 -4.23
N LYS A 6 26.06 0.62 -3.67
CA LYS A 6 26.24 0.47 -2.22
C LYS A 6 26.24 1.82 -1.51
N MET A 7 26.98 2.80 -2.02
CA MET A 7 27.01 4.14 -1.44
C MET A 7 25.66 4.85 -1.60
N ARG A 8 24.92 4.64 -2.70
CA ARG A 8 23.54 5.14 -2.82
C ARG A 8 22.66 4.58 -1.71
N GLY A 9 22.73 3.28 -1.45
CA GLY A 9 22.02 2.63 -0.34
C GLY A 9 22.39 3.23 1.03
N LEU A 10 23.69 3.42 1.29
CA LEU A 10 24.17 4.02 2.53
C LEU A 10 23.73 5.48 2.70
N THR A 11 23.76 6.27 1.64
CA THR A 11 23.27 7.65 1.68
C THR A 11 21.76 7.73 1.90
N LEU A 12 21.01 6.78 1.34
CA LEU A 12 19.57 6.68 1.56
C LEU A 12 19.25 6.34 3.02
N SER A 13 19.95 5.35 3.60
CA SER A 13 19.72 4.94 5.00
C SER A 13 20.10 6.02 6.01
N ASN A 14 21.09 6.85 5.67
CA ASN A 14 21.58 7.91 6.55
C ASN A 14 20.81 9.24 6.38
N SER A 15 19.81 9.31 5.50
CA SER A 15 18.99 10.50 5.34
C SER A 15 17.95 10.61 6.44
N ASP A 16 18.11 11.60 7.32
CA ASP A 16 17.18 11.85 8.43
C ASP A 16 15.78 12.22 7.95
N THR A 17 15.68 12.97 6.85
CA THR A 17 14.39 13.36 6.25
C THR A 17 13.61 12.14 5.80
N ILE A 18 14.26 11.23 5.06
CA ILE A 18 13.62 10.00 4.55
C ILE A 18 13.30 9.06 5.71
N ARG A 19 14.23 8.90 6.66
CA ARG A 19 14.02 8.07 7.85
C ARG A 19 12.86 8.56 8.71
N SER A 20 12.73 9.87 8.91
CA SER A 20 11.63 10.46 9.67
C SER A 20 10.29 10.29 8.95
N ALA A 21 10.24 10.52 7.64
CA ALA A 21 9.04 10.30 6.84
C ALA A 21 8.61 8.82 6.85
N HIS A 22 9.55 7.90 6.66
CA HIS A 22 9.32 6.45 6.75
C HIS A 22 8.76 6.06 8.12
N ASN A 23 9.42 6.48 9.21
CA ASN A 23 9.03 6.11 10.57
C ASN A 23 7.68 6.73 10.99
N SER A 24 7.28 7.85 10.39
CA SER A 24 5.97 8.47 10.65
C SER A 24 4.79 7.59 10.21
N MET A 25 5.04 6.63 9.31
CA MET A 25 4.05 5.69 8.78
C MET A 25 4.08 4.34 9.50
N SER A 26 5.05 4.11 10.37
CA SER A 26 5.16 2.88 11.17
C SER A 26 4.18 2.87 12.35
N GLN A 27 3.72 1.68 12.73
CA GLN A 27 2.87 1.53 13.92
C GLN A 27 3.68 1.84 15.19
N PRO A 28 3.11 2.59 16.16
CA PRO A 28 3.78 2.80 17.43
C PRO A 28 3.92 1.46 18.17
N THR A 29 5.12 1.16 18.65
CA THR A 29 5.40 0.01 19.51
C THR A 29 4.69 0.21 20.85
N LEU A 30 3.67 -0.61 21.13
CA LEU A 30 2.82 -0.49 22.31
C LEU A 30 3.53 -0.87 23.63
N PHE A 31 4.65 -1.61 23.54
CA PHE A 31 5.44 -2.06 24.68
C PHE A 31 6.93 -1.83 24.40
N GLU A 32 7.66 -1.26 25.36
CA GLU A 32 9.14 -1.19 25.35
C GLU A 32 9.78 -2.48 25.88
N PHE A 33 9.00 -3.38 26.48
CA PHE A 33 9.45 -4.66 27.01
C PHE A 33 8.95 -5.83 26.17
N ASP A 34 9.70 -6.16 25.13
CA ASP A 34 10.18 -7.54 24.96
C ASP A 34 11.31 -7.55 23.92
N PRO A 35 12.57 -7.84 24.30
CA PRO A 35 13.59 -8.16 23.32
C PRO A 35 13.22 -9.51 22.70
N LYS A 36 12.41 -9.47 21.63
CA LYS A 36 12.21 -10.60 20.72
C LYS A 36 11.68 -11.88 21.40
N LEU A 37 10.38 -11.90 21.70
CA LEU A 37 9.60 -13.05 21.24
C LEU A 37 9.51 -12.94 19.71
N VAL A 38 10.59 -13.34 19.02
CA VAL A 38 10.53 -13.75 17.61
C VAL A 38 9.72 -15.05 17.60
N THR A 39 8.42 -14.95 17.85
CA THR A 39 7.48 -16.05 17.66
C THR A 39 6.71 -15.80 16.40
N LYS A 40 7.45 -16.00 15.31
CA LYS A 40 7.13 -16.33 13.93
C LYS A 40 8.26 -15.74 13.11
N GLU A 41 8.84 -16.53 12.22
CA GLU A 41 9.52 -16.01 11.05
C GLU A 41 8.55 -14.98 10.45
N GLU A 42 8.79 -13.69 10.70
CA GLU A 42 8.02 -12.66 10.00
C GLU A 42 8.40 -12.84 8.54
N ASP A 43 7.44 -13.26 7.72
CA ASP A 43 7.57 -13.32 6.28
C ASP A 43 8.01 -11.93 5.81
N ALA A 44 9.33 -11.77 5.67
CA ALA A 44 9.92 -10.49 5.35
C ALA A 44 9.58 -10.20 3.90
N PHE A 45 8.60 -9.30 3.69
CA PHE A 45 8.25 -8.86 2.34
C PHE A 45 9.44 -8.15 1.71
N HIS A 46 9.82 -8.62 0.52
CA HIS A 46 10.87 -8.03 -0.28
C HIS A 46 10.28 -7.17 -1.39
N PHE A 47 10.79 -5.94 -1.54
CA PHE A 47 10.30 -4.98 -2.53
C PHE A 47 11.14 -5.01 -3.80
N ILE A 48 10.46 -5.05 -4.93
CA ILE A 48 11.08 -5.04 -6.26
C ILE A 48 10.30 -4.08 -7.15
N GLY A 49 11.02 -3.18 -7.79
CA GLY A 49 10.46 -2.19 -8.72
C GLY A 49 10.69 -2.60 -10.16
N TYR A 50 9.72 -2.34 -11.03
CA TYR A 50 9.90 -2.41 -12.48
C TYR A 50 9.71 -1.02 -13.06
N MET A 51 10.62 -0.59 -13.94
CA MET A 51 10.49 0.71 -14.60
C MET A 51 11.06 0.71 -16.02
N PRO A 52 10.40 1.42 -16.95
CA PRO A 52 10.95 1.70 -18.27
C PRO A 52 12.01 2.81 -18.17
N ILE A 53 13.23 2.56 -18.63
CA ILE A 53 14.31 3.54 -18.71
C ILE A 53 14.91 3.47 -20.11
N ASN A 54 14.93 4.60 -20.83
CA ASN A 54 15.52 4.73 -22.17
C ASN A 54 15.03 3.65 -23.16
N GLY A 55 13.72 3.36 -23.18
CA GLY A 55 13.14 2.37 -24.08
C GLY A 55 13.46 0.91 -23.74
N ARG A 56 13.93 0.63 -22.51
CA ARG A 56 14.19 -0.73 -22.02
C ARG A 56 13.52 -0.94 -20.67
N LEU A 57 13.11 -2.17 -20.39
CA LEU A 57 12.47 -2.53 -19.13
C LEU A 57 13.52 -3.00 -18.12
N TYR A 58 13.57 -2.37 -16.96
CA TYR A 58 14.47 -2.76 -15.87
C TYR A 58 13.70 -3.23 -14.65
N GLU A 59 14.23 -4.28 -14.01
CA GLU A 59 13.89 -4.71 -12.66
C GLU A 59 14.96 -4.21 -11.68
N LEU A 60 14.50 -3.54 -10.63
CA LEU A 60 15.31 -2.99 -9.56
C LEU A 60 15.03 -3.78 -8.28
N ASP A 61 15.98 -4.65 -7.93
CA ASP A 61 15.96 -5.48 -6.74
C ASP A 61 17.13 -5.08 -5.84
N GLY A 62 16.83 -4.58 -4.63
CA GLY A 62 17.83 -4.11 -3.67
C GLY A 62 18.75 -5.19 -3.10
N LEU A 63 18.44 -6.48 -3.30
CA LEU A 63 19.28 -7.61 -2.92
C LEU A 63 20.19 -8.09 -4.07
N ARG A 64 20.04 -7.51 -5.25
CA ARG A 64 20.89 -7.80 -6.42
C ARG A 64 22.01 -6.77 -6.54
N ASN A 65 23.08 -7.16 -7.23
CA ASN A 65 24.26 -6.31 -7.44
C ASN A 65 23.99 -5.12 -8.38
N GLY A 66 22.87 -5.12 -9.10
CA GLY A 66 22.48 -4.07 -10.02
C GLY A 66 21.15 -4.34 -10.71
N PRO A 67 20.71 -3.43 -11.58
CA PRO A 67 19.48 -3.58 -12.36
C PRO A 67 19.51 -4.82 -13.26
N ILE A 68 18.38 -5.53 -13.35
CA ILE A 68 18.18 -6.62 -14.30
C ILE A 68 17.47 -6.05 -15.53
N ASP A 69 18.08 -6.22 -16.70
CA ASP A 69 17.54 -5.76 -17.98
C ASP A 69 16.66 -6.85 -18.60
N HIS A 70 15.37 -6.56 -18.80
CA HIS A 70 14.39 -7.47 -19.40
C HIS A 70 14.24 -7.29 -20.91
N GLY A 71 15.01 -6.39 -21.52
CA GLY A 71 15.02 -6.16 -22.97
C GLY A 71 14.43 -4.80 -23.40
N PRO A 72 14.49 -4.52 -24.71
CA PRO A 72 13.91 -3.31 -25.29
C PRO A 72 12.38 -3.37 -25.29
N ILE A 73 11.75 -2.21 -25.10
CA ILE A 73 10.33 -1.97 -25.30
C ILE A 73 10.18 -1.46 -26.73
N ALA A 74 9.34 -2.10 -27.54
CA ALA A 74 9.13 -1.65 -28.92
C ALA A 74 8.50 -0.24 -28.94
N ALA A 75 8.81 0.56 -29.96
CA ALA A 75 8.44 1.99 -30.00
C ALA A 75 6.93 2.27 -29.90
N GLU A 76 6.09 1.35 -30.38
CA GLU A 76 4.63 1.45 -30.34
C GLU A 76 4.00 0.54 -29.26
N GLN A 77 4.82 -0.11 -28.43
CA GLN A 77 4.36 -1.05 -27.42
C GLN A 77 4.26 -0.38 -26.05
N ASP A 78 3.15 -0.61 -25.35
CA ASP A 78 3.05 -0.26 -23.94
C ASP A 78 3.97 -1.18 -23.11
N TRP A 79 4.86 -0.58 -22.33
CA TRP A 79 5.75 -1.30 -21.43
C TRP A 79 4.98 -2.17 -20.41
N LEU A 80 3.72 -1.83 -20.12
CA LEU A 80 2.84 -2.64 -19.27
C LEU A 80 2.57 -4.03 -19.86
N ASP A 81 2.52 -4.16 -21.19
CA ASP A 81 2.35 -5.45 -21.85
C ASP A 81 3.62 -6.30 -21.81
N VAL A 82 4.78 -5.64 -21.71
CA VAL A 82 6.08 -6.30 -21.52
C VAL A 82 6.26 -6.78 -20.07
N VAL A 83 5.92 -5.96 -19.08
CA VAL A 83 6.13 -6.28 -17.65
C VAL A 83 5.12 -7.29 -17.11
N ARG A 84 3.88 -7.29 -17.62
CA ARG A 84 2.80 -8.18 -17.15
C ARG A 84 3.19 -9.67 -17.16
N PRO A 85 3.68 -10.26 -18.27
CA PRO A 85 4.09 -11.67 -18.28
C PRO A 85 5.26 -11.97 -17.33
N ILE A 86 6.15 -11.00 -17.08
CA ILE A 86 7.29 -11.14 -16.15
C ILE A 86 6.77 -11.25 -14.71
N ILE A 87 5.88 -10.35 -14.30
CA ILE A 87 5.25 -10.37 -12.97
C ILE A 87 4.42 -11.66 -12.79
N LEU A 88 3.64 -12.05 -13.79
CA LEU A 88 2.84 -13.29 -13.73
C LEU A 88 3.71 -14.54 -13.62
N LYS A 89 4.82 -14.61 -14.37
CA LYS A 89 5.78 -15.71 -14.26
C LYS A 89 6.38 -15.80 -12.85
N ARG A 90 6.68 -14.64 -12.25
CA ARG A 90 7.18 -14.57 -10.87
C ARG A 90 6.15 -15.09 -9.87
N ILE A 91 4.90 -14.65 -9.96
CA ILE A 91 3.81 -15.10 -9.08
C ILE A 91 3.63 -16.61 -9.20
N LYS A 92 3.64 -17.16 -10.42
CA LYS A 92 3.54 -18.61 -10.69
C LYS A 92 4.71 -19.45 -10.17
N THR A 93 5.83 -18.84 -9.80
CA THR A 93 7.01 -19.58 -9.30
C THR A 93 6.81 -20.00 -7.83
N TYR A 94 5.92 -19.32 -7.10
CA TYR A 94 5.53 -19.69 -5.74
C TYR A 94 4.44 -20.76 -5.79
N LEU A 95 4.40 -21.64 -4.79
CA LEU A 95 3.43 -22.74 -4.71
C LEU A 95 1.99 -22.19 -4.74
N ASP A 96 1.04 -22.95 -5.29
CA ASP A 96 -0.35 -22.51 -5.48
C ASP A 96 -1.07 -22.04 -4.18
N ASP A 97 -0.52 -22.38 -3.00
CA ASP A 97 -1.03 -21.99 -1.68
C ASP A 97 -0.41 -20.68 -1.11
N GLU A 98 0.56 -20.06 -1.79
CA GLU A 98 1.27 -18.88 -1.29
C GLU A 98 0.76 -17.57 -1.93
N ILE A 99 -0.26 -16.98 -1.30
CA ILE A 99 -0.94 -15.75 -1.79
C ILE A 99 -0.36 -14.44 -1.22
N HIS A 100 0.83 -14.47 -0.61
CA HIS A 100 1.39 -13.32 0.10
C HIS A 100 2.17 -12.37 -0.83
N PHE A 101 1.49 -11.75 -1.80
CA PHE A 101 2.08 -10.72 -2.66
C PHE A 101 1.25 -9.44 -2.66
N ASN A 102 1.94 -8.31 -2.81
CA ASN A 102 1.32 -7.00 -2.98
C ASN A 102 1.91 -6.34 -4.23
N LEU A 103 1.03 -5.84 -5.11
CA LEU A 103 1.42 -5.12 -6.31
C LEU A 103 0.85 -3.71 -6.25
N MET A 104 1.72 -2.71 -6.26
CA MET A 104 1.37 -1.29 -6.31
C MET A 104 1.93 -0.67 -7.59
N ALA A 105 1.20 0.30 -8.13
CA ALA A 105 1.66 1.11 -9.24
C ALA A 105 1.85 2.55 -8.78
N LEU A 106 3.03 3.12 -9.05
CA LEU A 106 3.26 4.55 -8.88
C LEU A 106 2.70 5.27 -10.11
N VAL A 107 1.66 6.08 -9.90
CA VAL A 107 0.96 6.80 -10.97
C VAL A 107 0.94 8.29 -10.66
N SER A 108 0.81 9.11 -11.70
CA SER A 108 0.56 10.55 -11.53
C SER A 108 -0.70 10.79 -10.70
N ASP A 109 -0.71 11.87 -9.93
CA ASP A 109 -1.86 12.32 -9.16
C ASP A 109 -3.08 12.46 -10.09
N ARG A 110 -4.07 11.59 -9.89
CA ARG A 110 -5.26 11.51 -10.74
C ARG A 110 -6.11 12.76 -10.59
N LYS A 111 -6.23 13.30 -9.38
CA LYS A 111 -7.01 14.52 -9.12
C LYS A 111 -6.43 15.69 -9.89
N MET A 112 -5.12 15.90 -9.80
CA MET A 112 -4.43 16.96 -10.55
C MET A 112 -4.61 16.81 -12.07
N VAL A 113 -4.57 15.57 -12.58
CA VAL A 113 -4.81 15.30 -14.01
C VAL A 113 -6.24 15.69 -14.41
N TYR A 114 -7.25 15.33 -13.62
CA TYR A 114 -8.64 15.68 -13.92
C TYR A 114 -8.90 17.18 -13.81
N GLU A 115 -8.33 17.85 -12.79
CA GLU A 115 -8.43 19.31 -12.64
C GLU A 115 -7.83 20.04 -13.83
N ARG A 116 -6.68 19.58 -14.33
CA ARG A 116 -6.05 20.13 -15.53
C ARG A 116 -6.93 19.92 -16.78
N GLN A 117 -7.53 18.73 -16.93
CA GLN A 117 -8.43 18.44 -18.05
C GLN A 117 -9.68 19.35 -18.02
N ILE A 118 -10.25 19.60 -16.83
CA ILE A 118 -11.37 20.54 -16.68
C ILE A 118 -10.95 21.96 -17.09
N TYR A 119 -9.75 22.41 -16.67
CA TYR A 119 -9.23 23.72 -17.05
C TYR A 119 -9.07 23.86 -18.57
N GLU A 120 -8.45 22.87 -19.22
CA GLU A 120 -8.25 22.84 -20.68
C GLU A 120 -9.61 22.84 -21.42
N LEU A 121 -10.59 22.04 -20.99
CA LEU A 121 -11.92 22.02 -21.58
C LEU A 121 -12.69 23.34 -21.39
N THR A 122 -12.51 24.00 -20.24
CA THR A 122 -13.14 25.29 -19.95
C THR A 122 -12.56 26.40 -20.83
N ASP A 123 -11.24 26.42 -20.98
CA ASP A 123 -10.55 27.40 -21.83
C ASP A 123 -10.94 27.26 -23.31
N VAL A 124 -10.96 26.01 -23.82
CA VAL A 124 -11.38 25.72 -25.20
C VAL A 124 -12.83 26.11 -25.46
N SER A 125 -13.74 25.85 -24.53
CA SER A 125 -15.16 26.23 -24.69
C SER A 125 -15.37 27.75 -24.74
N GLN A 126 -14.61 28.52 -23.96
CA GLN A 126 -14.64 29.98 -23.99
C GLN A 126 -14.10 30.56 -25.29
N ILE A 127 -13.04 29.96 -25.86
CA ILE A 127 -12.38 30.45 -27.08
C ILE A 127 -13.19 30.11 -28.33
N CYS A 128 -13.71 28.88 -28.44
CA CYS A 128 -14.28 28.37 -29.69
C CYS A 128 -15.80 28.56 -29.84
N ARG A 129 -16.54 28.95 -28.79
CA ARG A 129 -18.02 29.05 -28.80
C ARG A 129 -18.71 27.81 -29.43
N MET A 130 -18.13 26.63 -29.20
CA MET A 130 -18.59 25.33 -29.71
C MET A 130 -19.59 24.68 -28.74
N ASP A 131 -20.32 23.69 -29.25
CA ASP A 131 -21.40 22.96 -28.57
C ASP A 131 -21.05 22.62 -27.11
N THR A 132 -21.77 23.28 -26.19
CA THR A 132 -21.47 23.29 -24.77
C THR A 132 -21.90 22.01 -24.05
N GLU A 133 -22.89 21.28 -24.58
CA GLU A 133 -23.48 20.14 -23.88
C GLU A 133 -22.50 18.98 -23.67
N ASP A 134 -21.72 18.60 -24.70
CA ASP A 134 -20.74 17.52 -24.58
C ASP A 134 -19.58 17.88 -23.65
N VAL A 135 -19.14 19.14 -23.71
CA VAL A 135 -18.09 19.66 -22.82
C VAL A 135 -18.58 19.71 -21.38
N GLU A 136 -19.81 20.17 -21.15
CA GLU A 136 -20.43 20.18 -19.83
C GLU A 136 -20.60 18.77 -19.26
N ASN A 137 -21.00 17.80 -20.10
CA ASN A 137 -21.12 16.40 -19.69
C ASN A 137 -19.76 15.81 -19.29
N GLU A 138 -18.69 16.09 -20.04
CA GLU A 138 -17.35 15.62 -19.68
C GLU A 138 -16.81 16.31 -18.42
N ILE A 139 -17.05 17.62 -18.24
CA ILE A 139 -16.69 18.32 -17.00
C ILE A 139 -17.40 17.70 -15.81
N ARG A 140 -18.71 17.40 -15.91
CA ARG A 140 -19.45 16.70 -14.84
C ARG A 140 -18.85 15.33 -14.54
N ARG A 141 -18.46 14.56 -15.57
CA ARG A 141 -17.80 13.26 -15.41
C ARG A 141 -16.48 13.39 -14.65
N LEU A 142 -15.65 14.36 -15.03
CA LEU A 142 -14.37 14.63 -14.37
C LEU A 142 -14.55 15.09 -12.92
N GLN A 143 -15.56 15.91 -12.64
CA GLN A 143 -15.91 16.32 -11.27
C GLN A 143 -16.30 15.11 -10.39
N MET A 144 -17.09 14.17 -10.91
CA MET A 144 -17.42 12.93 -10.19
C MET A 144 -16.16 12.10 -9.90
N LEU A 145 -15.20 12.04 -10.83
CA LEU A 145 -13.94 11.33 -10.62
C LEU A 145 -13.06 12.01 -9.56
N ILE A 146 -13.05 13.34 -9.48
CA ILE A 146 -12.37 14.09 -8.42
C ILE A 146 -12.98 13.77 -7.06
N GLU A 147 -14.31 13.79 -6.94
CA GLU A 147 -15.01 13.45 -5.70
C GLU A 147 -14.70 12.03 -5.21
N PHE A 148 -14.55 11.09 -6.15
CA PHE A 148 -14.13 9.72 -5.85
C PHE A 148 -12.71 9.67 -5.27
N GLU A 149 -11.74 10.37 -5.88
CA GLU A 149 -10.36 10.43 -5.36
C GLU A 149 -10.30 11.13 -3.99
N ASP A 150 -11.10 12.18 -3.77
CA ASP A 150 -11.19 12.86 -2.47
C ASP A 150 -11.74 11.92 -1.37
N THR A 151 -12.81 11.17 -1.68
CA THR A 151 -13.38 10.18 -0.76
C THR A 151 -12.36 9.08 -0.43
N LYS A 152 -11.60 8.62 -1.43
CA LYS A 152 -10.53 7.63 -1.25
C LYS A 152 -9.41 8.18 -0.36
N MET A 153 -9.00 9.43 -0.55
CA MET A 153 -7.99 10.09 0.27
C MET A 153 -8.45 10.22 1.73
N MET A 154 -9.71 10.61 1.96
CA MET A 154 -10.28 10.66 3.31
C MET A 154 -10.24 9.30 4.01
N ARG A 155 -10.56 8.22 3.30
CA ARG A 155 -10.46 6.85 3.85
C ARG A 155 -9.04 6.48 4.25
N TYR A 156 -8.04 6.83 3.42
CA TYR A 156 -6.63 6.59 3.75
C TYR A 156 -6.17 7.37 4.97
N GLN A 157 -6.60 8.62 5.13
CA GLN A 157 -6.29 9.41 6.32
C GLN A 157 -6.90 8.79 7.59
N GLN A 158 -8.16 8.34 7.53
CA GLN A 158 -8.79 7.65 8.66
C GLN A 158 -8.12 6.33 8.99
N GLU A 159 -7.67 5.58 7.98
CA GLU A 159 -6.93 4.35 8.20
C GLU A 159 -5.55 4.61 8.82
N LEU A 160 -4.83 5.62 8.33
CA LEU A 160 -3.56 6.04 8.91
C LEU A 160 -3.71 6.48 10.37
N ALA A 161 -4.77 7.25 10.68
CA ALA A 161 -5.09 7.65 12.05
C ALA A 161 -5.32 6.42 12.95
N ARG A 162 -6.06 5.42 12.47
CA ARG A 162 -6.27 4.15 13.19
C ARG A 162 -4.98 3.38 13.39
N ARG A 163 -4.13 3.25 12.36
CA ARG A 163 -2.84 2.54 12.43
C ARG A 163 -1.86 3.20 13.40
N ARG A 164 -1.93 4.52 13.56
CA ARG A 164 -1.06 5.29 14.46
C ARG A 164 -1.63 5.45 15.87
N HIS A 165 -2.88 5.06 16.11
CA HIS A 165 -3.52 5.29 17.40
C HIS A 165 -3.08 4.23 18.43
N ASN A 166 -2.70 4.69 19.63
CA ASN A 166 -2.41 3.80 20.75
C ASN A 166 -3.73 3.40 21.44
N TYR A 167 -4.18 2.18 21.19
CA TYR A 167 -5.40 1.63 21.78
C TYR A 167 -5.23 1.10 23.21
N LEU A 168 -4.00 1.05 23.77
CA LEU A 168 -3.75 0.49 25.10
C LEU A 168 -4.57 1.19 26.20
N PRO A 169 -4.63 2.54 26.28
CA PRO A 169 -5.44 3.20 27.29
C PRO A 169 -6.93 2.86 27.16
N PHE A 170 -7.44 2.79 25.93
CA PHE A 170 -8.82 2.41 25.64
C PHE A 170 -9.12 0.96 26.07
N ILE A 171 -8.21 0.03 25.81
CA ILE A 171 -8.36 -1.37 26.21
C ILE A 171 -8.39 -1.49 27.74
N ILE A 172 -7.50 -0.80 28.45
CA ILE A 172 -7.43 -0.84 29.91
C ILE A 172 -8.71 -0.29 30.53
N THR A 173 -9.19 0.86 30.08
CA THR A 173 -10.43 1.46 30.61
C THR A 173 -11.64 0.60 30.31
N LEU A 174 -11.71 0.01 29.11
CA LEU A 174 -12.77 -0.94 28.77
C LEU A 174 -12.79 -2.16 29.71
N LEU A 175 -11.62 -2.72 30.02
CA LEU A 175 -11.50 -3.85 30.95
C LEU A 175 -11.90 -3.46 32.38
N GLN A 176 -11.54 -2.25 32.83
CA GLN A 176 -11.95 -1.72 34.14
C GLN A 176 -13.47 -1.60 34.25
N ILE A 177 -14.14 -0.98 33.27
CA ILE A 177 -15.60 -0.83 33.24
C ILE A 177 -16.29 -2.21 33.25
N LEU A 178 -15.80 -3.17 32.44
CA LEU A 178 -16.36 -4.52 32.40
C LEU A 178 -16.19 -5.28 33.72
N ALA A 179 -15.12 -5.01 34.46
CA ALA A 179 -14.89 -5.58 35.78
C ALA A 179 -15.85 -4.98 36.82
N GLU A 180 -16.02 -3.64 36.80
CA GLU A 180 -16.98 -2.92 37.66
C GLU A 180 -18.41 -3.41 37.45
N GLU A 181 -18.82 -3.61 36.19
CA GLU A 181 -20.14 -4.14 35.84
C GLU A 181 -20.28 -5.66 36.05
N LYS A 182 -19.24 -6.35 36.53
CA LYS A 182 -19.17 -7.81 36.72
C LYS A 182 -19.43 -8.63 35.43
N LYS A 183 -19.27 -8.03 34.25
CA LYS A 183 -19.46 -8.69 32.95
C LYS A 183 -18.20 -9.34 32.40
N LEU A 184 -17.03 -9.00 32.95
CA LEU A 184 -15.74 -9.46 32.45
C LEU A 184 -15.56 -10.99 32.54
N LEU A 185 -15.82 -11.59 33.71
CA LEU A 185 -15.65 -13.03 33.95
C LEU A 185 -16.55 -13.89 33.04
N PRO A 186 -17.87 -13.63 32.91
CA PRO A 186 -18.73 -14.36 31.98
C PRO A 186 -18.26 -14.30 30.52
N LEU A 187 -17.75 -13.13 30.08
CA LEU A 187 -17.23 -12.97 28.72
C LEU A 187 -15.94 -13.74 28.51
N TYR A 188 -15.05 -13.74 29.51
CA TYR A 188 -13.81 -14.52 29.48
C TYR A 188 -14.08 -16.01 29.36
N GLU A 189 -14.98 -16.57 30.18
CA GLU A 189 -15.35 -17.99 30.14
C GLU A 189 -15.93 -18.38 28.78
N LYS A 190 -16.85 -17.56 28.24
CA LYS A 190 -17.43 -17.74 26.90
C LYS A 190 -16.38 -17.70 25.80
N ALA A 191 -15.38 -16.83 25.92
CA ALA A 191 -14.27 -16.77 24.97
C ALA A 191 -13.36 -18.01 25.07
N LYS A 192 -13.05 -18.47 26.28
CA LYS A 192 -12.26 -19.68 26.54
C LYS A 192 -12.91 -20.91 25.94
N GLU A 193 -14.21 -21.10 26.14
CA GLU A 193 -14.95 -22.22 25.52
C GLU A 193 -14.90 -22.18 23.98
N ARG A 194 -15.05 -20.98 23.39
CA ARG A 194 -14.98 -20.81 21.93
C ARG A 194 -13.60 -21.15 21.39
N ALA A 195 -12.54 -20.77 22.10
CA ALA A 195 -11.17 -21.11 21.73
C ALA A 195 -10.95 -22.63 21.73
N LEU A 196 -11.32 -23.32 22.82
CA LEU A 196 -11.22 -24.78 22.93
C LEU A 196 -12.03 -25.51 21.83
N LYS A 197 -13.25 -25.04 21.52
CA LYS A 197 -14.05 -25.58 20.42
C LYS A 197 -13.38 -25.40 19.05
N LYS A 198 -12.65 -24.30 18.85
CA LYS A 198 -11.93 -24.02 17.60
C LYS A 198 -10.68 -24.90 17.46
N GLU A 199 -9.96 -25.14 18.54
CA GLU A 199 -8.82 -26.06 18.56
C GLU A 199 -9.25 -27.51 18.31
N ALA A 200 -10.31 -27.98 18.98
CA ALA A 200 -10.86 -29.31 18.75
C ALA A 200 -11.32 -29.52 17.30
N LYS A 201 -11.87 -28.49 16.64
CA LYS A 201 -12.21 -28.53 15.21
C LYS A 201 -10.98 -28.58 14.30
N LYS A 202 -9.90 -27.85 14.64
CA LYS A 202 -8.64 -27.92 13.87
C LYS A 202 -7.97 -29.28 13.97
N ILE A 203 -8.00 -29.92 15.15
CA ILE A 203 -7.43 -31.25 15.35
C ILE A 203 -8.22 -32.32 14.58
N LYS A 204 -9.54 -32.17 14.45
CA LYS A 204 -10.39 -33.09 13.66
C LYS A 204 -10.33 -32.88 12.14
N ALA A 205 -9.80 -31.74 11.68
CA ALA A 205 -9.68 -31.39 10.27
C ALA A 205 -8.26 -31.62 9.71
N LYS A 206 -7.31 -32.01 10.58
CA LYS A 206 -6.03 -32.60 10.22
C LYS A 206 -6.16 -34.12 10.26
#